data_AF-C3YQ95-F1
#
_entry.id   AF-C3YQ95-F1
#
_cell.length_a   1.000
_cell.length_b   1.000
_cell.length_c   1.000
_cell.angle_alpha   90.00
_cell.angle_beta   90.00
_cell.angle_gamma   90.00
#
_symmetry.space_group_name_H-M   'P 1'
#
loop_
_entity.id
_entity.type
_entity.pdbx_description
1 polymer ?
#
loop_
_entity_poly.entity_id
_entity_poly.type
_entity_poly.pdbx_seq_one_letter_code
_entity_poly.pdbx_strand_id
1 'polypeptide(L)'
;MEQVEGTNQNVAHGLAWSFYTGYLKIVLPGLCERIEQSAWKDKIHPTAHRLLVLIPLKCENVTAGLSDEGGLQPVKRDRAGVKDRVYKNDVHCITDPDDNRRKEYCVVEYATNVQTLYDMQESKACEGFSREAREQQVALLVRTPRTHQLPPARLRKNCYYSD
;
A
#
# COMPACT_ATOMS: atom_id res chain seq x y z
N MET A 1 16.70 16.51 -27.26
CA MET A 1 16.01 15.89 -26.10
C MET A 1 17.08 15.60 -25.09
N GLU A 2 17.16 16.41 -24.05
CA GLU A 2 18.07 16.20 -22.93
C GLU A 2 17.48 15.06 -22.08
N GLN A 3 18.19 13.94 -21.96
CA GLN A 3 17.75 12.81 -21.15
C GLN A 3 17.66 13.26 -19.69
N VAL A 4 16.47 13.13 -19.09
CA VAL A 4 16.20 13.31 -17.65
C VAL A 4 16.75 12.09 -16.89
N GLU A 5 18.05 11.84 -17.04
CA GLU A 5 18.79 10.76 -16.38
C GLU A 5 19.70 11.28 -15.26
N GLY A 6 19.74 12.60 -15.05
CA GLY A 6 20.65 13.26 -14.12
C GLY A 6 20.37 13.02 -12.63
N THR A 7 19.21 12.49 -12.26
CA THR A 7 18.96 12.01 -10.90
C THR A 7 18.34 10.62 -10.96
N ASN A 8 18.92 9.66 -10.24
CA ASN A 8 18.45 8.28 -10.15
C ASN A 8 17.08 8.18 -9.40
N GLN A 9 16.20 9.19 -9.49
CA GLN A 9 14.94 9.35 -8.75
C GLN A 9 13.73 8.78 -9.52
N ASN A 10 13.95 8.08 -10.63
CA ASN A 10 12.91 7.84 -11.63
C ASN A 10 11.99 6.66 -11.30
N VAL A 11 12.51 5.64 -10.61
CA VAL A 11 11.78 4.39 -10.33
C VAL A 11 10.71 4.61 -9.27
N ALA A 12 11.06 5.19 -8.12
CA ALA A 12 10.12 5.45 -7.03
C ALA A 12 8.94 6.32 -7.44
N HIS A 13 9.18 7.35 -8.27
CA HIS A 13 8.10 8.18 -8.83
C HIS A 13 7.15 7.36 -9.69
N GLY A 14 7.68 6.58 -10.63
CA GLY A 14 6.88 5.70 -11.50
C GLY A 14 6.08 4.69 -10.69
N LEU A 15 6.69 4.07 -9.67
CA LEU A 15 6.03 3.16 -8.75
C LEU A 15 4.92 3.83 -7.95
N ALA A 16 5.15 5.02 -7.39
CA ALA A 16 4.12 5.76 -6.66
C ALA A 16 2.90 6.08 -7.54
N TRP A 17 3.13 6.56 -8.77
CA TRP A 17 2.05 6.81 -9.74
C TRP A 17 1.36 5.53 -10.18
N SER A 18 2.13 4.46 -10.40
CA SER A 18 1.60 3.13 -10.71
C SER A 18 0.71 2.63 -9.57
N PHE A 19 1.11 2.73 -8.31
CA PHE A 19 0.28 2.29 -7.19
C PHE A 19 -0.98 3.15 -7.02
N TYR A 20 -0.86 4.47 -7.18
CA TYR A 20 -2.04 5.34 -7.11
C TYR A 20 -3.04 5.04 -8.25
N THR A 21 -2.60 5.11 -9.50
CA THR A 21 -3.48 4.95 -10.68
C THR A 21 -3.85 3.49 -10.94
N GLY A 22 -2.94 2.58 -10.61
CA GLY A 22 -3.01 1.12 -10.65
C GLY A 22 -3.89 0.50 -9.59
N TYR A 23 -4.04 1.15 -8.45
CA TYR A 23 -4.65 0.47 -7.31
C TYR A 23 -5.51 1.39 -6.47
N LEU A 24 -4.92 2.38 -5.80
CA LEU A 24 -5.64 3.21 -4.83
C LEU A 24 -6.85 3.93 -5.44
N LYS A 25 -6.73 4.44 -6.67
CA LYS A 25 -7.84 5.11 -7.37
C LYS A 25 -9.03 4.17 -7.63
N ILE A 26 -8.82 2.85 -7.62
CA ILE A 26 -9.83 1.82 -7.86
C ILE A 26 -10.43 1.32 -6.54
N VAL A 27 -9.60 1.05 -5.53
CA VAL A 27 -10.05 0.39 -4.29
C VAL A 27 -10.53 1.35 -3.20
N LEU A 28 -10.03 2.60 -3.17
CA LEU A 28 -10.42 3.58 -2.16
C LEU A 28 -11.86 4.08 -2.29
N PRO A 29 -12.40 4.31 -3.51
CA PRO A 29 -13.83 4.60 -3.65
C PRO A 29 -14.68 3.45 -3.12
N GLY A 30 -15.63 3.75 -2.22
CA GLY A 30 -16.51 2.74 -1.63
C GLY A 30 -15.84 1.85 -0.57
N LEU A 31 -14.59 2.10 -0.16
CA LEU A 31 -13.94 1.30 0.88
C LEU A 31 -14.71 1.32 2.21
N CYS A 32 -15.09 2.50 2.71
CA CYS A 32 -15.86 2.62 3.96
C CYS A 32 -17.19 1.87 3.87
N GLU A 33 -17.90 2.01 2.75
CA GLU A 33 -19.17 1.29 2.51
C GLU A 33 -18.96 -0.23 2.50
N ARG A 34 -17.88 -0.73 1.89
CA ARG A 34 -17.54 -2.16 1.94
C ARG A 34 -17.21 -2.65 3.35
N ILE A 35 -16.61 -1.81 4.19
CA ILE A 35 -16.41 -2.12 5.61
C ILE A 35 -17.76 -2.18 6.33
N GLU A 36 -18.60 -1.15 6.14
CA GLU A 36 -19.94 -1.03 6.76
C GLU A 36 -20.90 -2.16 6.35
N GLN A 37 -20.77 -2.70 5.15
CA GLN A 37 -21.57 -3.83 4.65
C GLN A 37 -20.99 -5.21 5.01
N SER A 38 -19.82 -5.25 5.64
CA SER A 38 -19.14 -6.49 6.00
C SER A 38 -19.42 -6.91 7.45
N ALA A 39 -19.04 -8.15 7.79
CA ALA A 39 -19.03 -8.63 9.17
C ALA A 39 -18.03 -7.89 10.09
N TRP A 40 -17.21 -6.99 9.53
CA TRP A 40 -16.18 -6.25 10.25
C TRP A 40 -16.63 -4.86 10.72
N LYS A 41 -17.83 -4.41 10.32
CA LYS A 41 -18.37 -3.07 10.64
C LYS A 41 -18.18 -2.68 12.12
N ASP A 42 -18.60 -3.56 13.01
CA ASP A 42 -18.60 -3.30 14.46
C ASP A 42 -17.28 -3.71 15.14
N LYS A 43 -16.38 -4.38 14.40
CA LYS A 43 -15.06 -4.81 14.89
C LYS A 43 -13.96 -3.79 14.58
N ILE A 44 -14.05 -3.13 13.43
CA ILE A 44 -13.11 -2.09 13.03
C ILE A 44 -13.60 -0.77 13.62
N HIS A 45 -12.75 -0.13 14.43
CA HIS A 45 -13.08 1.16 15.02
C HIS A 45 -13.48 2.17 13.92
N PRO A 46 -14.54 3.00 14.09
CA PRO A 46 -15.02 3.91 13.04
C PRO A 46 -13.96 4.84 12.45
N THR A 47 -13.00 5.29 13.27
CA THR A 47 -11.89 6.14 12.78
C THR A 47 -10.89 5.37 11.91
N ALA A 48 -10.87 4.04 11.99
CA ALA A 48 -10.04 3.12 11.22
C ALA A 48 -10.75 2.55 9.98
N HIS A 49 -11.90 3.11 9.56
CA HIS A 49 -12.59 2.75 8.31
C HIS A 49 -11.86 3.30 7.08
N ARG A 50 -10.60 2.89 6.90
CA ARG A 50 -9.65 3.36 5.90
C ARG A 50 -8.61 2.26 5.63
N LEU A 51 -7.98 2.31 4.46
CA LEU A 51 -6.87 1.42 4.12
C LEU A 51 -5.59 1.94 4.77
N LEU A 52 -4.96 1.13 5.62
CA LEU A 52 -3.62 1.38 6.13
C LEU A 52 -2.61 0.78 5.15
N VAL A 53 -1.76 1.61 4.55
CA VAL A 53 -0.69 1.18 3.66
C VAL A 53 0.63 1.21 4.41
N LEU A 54 1.20 0.04 4.66
CA LEU A 54 2.50 -0.12 5.31
C LEU A 54 3.62 0.01 4.28
N ILE A 55 4.60 0.87 4.57
CA ILE A 55 5.79 1.06 3.73
C ILE A 55 7.04 0.81 4.58
N PRO A 56 7.53 -0.43 4.70
CA PRO A 56 8.71 -0.71 5.50
C PRO A 56 9.95 -0.08 4.85
N LEU A 57 10.51 0.94 5.51
CA LEU A 57 11.63 1.72 4.96
C LEU A 57 12.86 0.88 4.58
N LYS A 58 13.06 -0.24 5.28
CA LYS A 58 14.16 -1.18 5.05
C LYS A 58 13.81 -2.38 4.17
N CYS A 59 12.60 -2.42 3.61
CA CYS A 59 12.06 -3.57 2.88
C CYS A 59 12.03 -4.87 3.71
N GLU A 60 11.92 -4.75 5.03
CA GLU A 60 11.77 -5.89 5.92
C GLU A 60 10.29 -6.24 6.05
N ASN A 61 9.96 -7.54 6.05
CA ASN A 61 8.59 -7.99 6.28
C ASN A 61 8.20 -7.78 7.74
N VAL A 62 7.27 -6.85 8.01
CA VAL A 62 6.82 -6.52 9.37
C VAL A 62 5.52 -7.26 9.70
N THR A 63 5.47 -8.58 9.47
CA THR A 63 4.25 -9.36 9.71
C THR A 63 4.05 -9.74 11.18
N ALA A 64 5.01 -9.39 12.05
CA ALA A 64 4.91 -9.65 13.47
C ALA A 64 3.68 -8.93 14.07
N GLY A 65 2.77 -9.70 14.67
CA GLY A 65 1.57 -9.17 15.31
C GLY A 65 0.35 -8.96 14.41
N LEU A 66 0.44 -9.28 13.11
CA LEU A 66 -0.70 -9.27 12.18
C LEU A 66 -1.21 -10.70 11.95
N SER A 67 -2.47 -10.97 12.31
CA SER A 67 -3.19 -12.17 11.86
C SER A 67 -4.18 -11.83 10.76
N ASP A 68 -4.29 -12.68 9.75
CA ASP A 68 -5.31 -12.60 8.70
C ASP A 68 -6.63 -13.15 9.25
N GLU A 69 -7.67 -12.32 9.22
CA GLU A 69 -8.99 -12.64 9.75
C GLU A 69 -10.04 -12.83 8.63
N GLY A 70 -9.67 -12.56 7.37
CA GLY A 70 -10.53 -12.62 6.19
C GLY A 70 -10.60 -11.30 5.41
N GLY A 71 -11.47 -11.23 4.40
CA GLY A 71 -11.48 -10.11 3.46
C GLY A 71 -12.80 -9.34 3.36
N LEU A 72 -12.71 -8.14 2.77
CA LEU A 72 -13.87 -7.37 2.32
C LEU A 72 -14.41 -7.91 1.00
N GLN A 73 -15.64 -7.51 0.64
CA GLN A 73 -16.17 -7.76 -0.70
C GLN A 73 -15.22 -7.18 -1.77
N PRO A 74 -14.83 -7.96 -2.80
CA PRO A 74 -13.87 -7.50 -3.79
C PRO A 74 -14.47 -6.47 -4.73
N VAL A 75 -13.63 -5.55 -5.22
CA VAL A 75 -13.98 -4.66 -6.33
C VAL A 75 -13.62 -5.35 -7.64
N LYS A 76 -14.53 -5.33 -8.61
CA LYS A 76 -14.28 -5.81 -9.98
C LYS A 76 -14.27 -4.65 -10.96
N ARG A 77 -13.29 -4.61 -11.85
CA ARG A 77 -13.21 -3.60 -12.92
C ARG A 77 -12.54 -4.19 -14.17
N ASP A 78 -13.08 -3.85 -15.33
CA ASP A 78 -12.41 -4.10 -16.61
C ASP A 78 -11.15 -3.23 -16.71
N ARG A 79 -10.03 -3.84 -17.08
CA ARG A 79 -8.76 -3.13 -17.18
C ARG A 79 -7.79 -3.75 -18.16
N ALA A 80 -7.25 -2.93 -19.07
CA ALA A 80 -6.16 -3.29 -19.97
C ALA A 80 -6.43 -4.62 -20.71
N GLY A 81 -7.66 -4.82 -21.19
CA GLY A 81 -8.10 -6.03 -21.88
C GLY A 81 -8.54 -7.19 -20.96
N VAL A 82 -8.38 -7.09 -19.64
CA VAL A 82 -8.86 -8.08 -18.67
C VAL A 82 -10.25 -7.69 -18.18
N LYS A 83 -11.25 -8.53 -18.44
CA LYS A 83 -12.60 -8.36 -17.90
C LYS A 83 -12.67 -8.75 -16.42
N ASP A 84 -13.48 -8.03 -15.65
CA ASP A 84 -13.75 -8.34 -14.24
C ASP A 84 -12.50 -8.56 -13.37
N ARG A 85 -11.45 -7.75 -13.59
CA ARG A 85 -10.23 -7.84 -12.77
C ARG A 85 -10.59 -7.60 -11.31
N VAL A 86 -10.20 -8.54 -10.46
CA VAL A 86 -10.56 -8.59 -9.03
C VAL A 86 -9.52 -7.86 -8.18
N TYR A 87 -9.99 -6.99 -7.30
CA TYR A 87 -9.21 -6.28 -6.30
C TYR A 87 -9.74 -6.65 -4.91
N LYS A 88 -8.90 -7.29 -4.09
CA LYS A 88 -9.23 -7.74 -2.73
C LYS A 88 -8.53 -6.84 -1.72
N ASN A 89 -9.17 -6.68 -0.56
CA ASN A 89 -8.60 -6.00 0.60
C ASN A 89 -8.89 -6.88 1.82
N ASP A 90 -7.85 -7.23 2.57
CA ASP A 90 -7.94 -8.12 3.71
C ASP A 90 -7.98 -7.34 5.03
N VAL A 91 -8.65 -7.92 6.02
CA VAL A 91 -8.78 -7.40 7.37
C VAL A 91 -7.83 -8.17 8.26
N HIS A 92 -7.02 -7.44 8.99
CA HIS A 92 -6.09 -8.02 9.93
C HIS A 92 -6.45 -7.64 11.36
N CYS A 93 -6.14 -8.53 12.29
CA CYS A 93 -6.13 -8.26 13.71
C CYS A 93 -4.71 -7.90 14.15
N ILE A 94 -4.59 -6.78 14.86
CA ILE A 94 -3.39 -6.31 15.54
C ILE A 94 -3.57 -6.61 17.02
N THR A 95 -2.60 -7.30 17.60
CA THR A 95 -2.57 -7.56 19.05
C THR A 95 -1.60 -6.60 19.72
N ASP A 96 -2.04 -5.96 20.80
CA ASP A 96 -1.16 -5.11 21.61
C ASP A 96 -0.03 -5.97 22.23
N PRO A 97 1.25 -5.64 21.99
CA PRO A 97 2.37 -6.42 22.51
C PRO A 97 2.46 -6.42 24.05
N ASP A 98 1.91 -5.39 24.71
CA ASP A 98 1.91 -5.25 26.16
C ASP A 98 0.65 -5.83 26.82
N ASP A 99 -0.44 -6.01 26.06
CA ASP A 99 -1.70 -6.64 26.51
C ASP A 99 -2.32 -7.51 25.42
N ASN A 100 -1.94 -8.80 25.38
CA ASN A 100 -2.42 -9.79 24.41
C ASN A 100 -3.96 -9.99 24.34
N ARG A 101 -4.73 -9.33 25.22
CA ARG A 101 -6.20 -9.33 25.19
C ARG A 101 -6.78 -8.18 24.37
N ARG A 102 -6.01 -7.12 24.13
CA ARG A 102 -6.42 -5.99 23.29
C ARG A 102 -6.14 -6.33 21.83
N LYS A 103 -7.24 -6.44 21.08
CA LYS A 103 -7.24 -6.76 19.66
C LYS A 103 -7.94 -5.65 18.90
N GLU A 104 -7.24 -5.11 17.92
CA GLU A 104 -7.77 -4.07 17.02
C GLU A 104 -7.84 -4.62 15.60
N TYR A 105 -8.92 -4.35 14.90
CA TYR A 105 -9.11 -4.81 13.52
C TYR A 105 -8.95 -3.65 12.56
N CYS A 106 -8.27 -3.87 11.44
CA CYS A 106 -8.12 -2.85 10.41
C CYS A 106 -7.91 -3.47 9.02
N VAL A 107 -8.22 -2.70 7.98
CA VAL A 107 -7.85 -3.04 6.61
C VAL A 107 -6.42 -2.55 6.41
N VAL A 108 -5.47 -3.45 6.22
CA VAL A 108 -4.05 -3.12 6.11
C VAL A 108 -3.39 -3.90 5.00
N GLU A 109 -2.52 -3.25 4.25
CA GLU A 109 -1.76 -3.85 3.17
C GLU A 109 -0.35 -3.28 3.10
N TYR A 110 0.58 -4.10 2.64
CA TYR A 110 1.89 -3.62 2.24
C TYR A 110 1.82 -2.90 0.91
N ALA A 111 2.55 -1.80 0.78
CA ALA A 111 2.85 -1.24 -0.54
C ALA A 111 3.70 -2.24 -1.32
N THR A 112 3.08 -3.02 -2.22
CA THR A 112 3.75 -4.05 -3.02
C THR A 112 4.95 -3.51 -3.82
N ASN A 113 4.96 -2.22 -4.12
CA ASN A 113 6.10 -1.54 -4.75
C ASN A 113 7.42 -1.67 -3.95
N VAL A 114 7.35 -1.81 -2.63
CA VAL A 114 8.53 -2.03 -1.79
C VAL A 114 9.16 -3.39 -2.11
N GLN A 115 8.32 -4.41 -2.34
CA GLN A 115 8.80 -5.72 -2.82
C GLN A 115 9.46 -5.60 -4.19
N THR A 116 8.91 -4.81 -5.11
CA THR A 116 9.56 -4.57 -6.41
C THR A 116 10.95 -3.95 -6.26
N LEU A 117 11.13 -2.99 -5.35
CA LEU A 117 12.44 -2.41 -5.07
C LEU A 117 13.40 -3.44 -4.44
N TYR A 118 12.91 -4.32 -3.58
CA TYR A 118 13.70 -5.43 -3.05
C TYR A 118 14.13 -6.40 -4.16
N ASP A 119 13.20 -6.83 -5.02
CA ASP A 119 13.47 -7.77 -6.10
C ASP A 119 14.45 -7.19 -7.13
N MET A 120 14.40 -5.88 -7.38
CA MET A 120 15.38 -5.19 -8.22
C MET A 120 16.79 -5.26 -7.63
N GLN A 121 16.94 -5.19 -6.31
CA GLN A 121 18.25 -5.34 -5.65
C GLN A 121 18.80 -6.76 -5.80
N GLU A 122 17.94 -7.78 -5.66
CA GLU A 122 18.35 -9.18 -5.76
C GLU A 122 18.53 -9.65 -7.22
N SER A 123 18.01 -8.91 -8.18
CA SER A 123 18.06 -9.25 -9.60
C SER A 123 19.44 -9.01 -10.21
N LYS A 124 20.00 -10.05 -10.81
CA LYS A 124 21.23 -9.95 -11.64
C LYS A 124 21.08 -9.04 -12.85
N ALA A 125 19.84 -8.77 -13.30
CA ALA A 125 19.59 -7.90 -14.45
C ALA A 125 19.67 -6.40 -14.10
N CYS A 126 19.66 -6.06 -12.81
CA CYS A 126 19.70 -4.68 -12.32
C CYS A 126 21.08 -4.36 -11.73
N GLU A 127 22.13 -4.53 -12.54
CA GLU A 127 23.50 -4.23 -12.13
C GLU A 127 23.61 -2.78 -11.61
N GLY A 128 24.15 -2.63 -10.39
CA GLY A 128 24.32 -1.33 -9.74
C GLY A 128 23.14 -0.86 -8.87
N PHE A 129 22.03 -1.61 -8.76
CA PHE A 129 20.97 -1.30 -7.82
C PHE A 129 21.30 -1.80 -6.40
N SER A 130 22.14 -1.04 -5.70
CA SER A 130 22.61 -1.39 -4.36
C SER A 130 21.52 -1.28 -3.28
N ARG A 131 21.82 -1.78 -2.07
CA ARG A 131 20.97 -1.61 -0.90
C ARG A 131 20.74 -0.14 -0.56
N GLU A 132 21.76 0.70 -0.65
CA GLU A 132 21.66 2.14 -0.42
C GLU A 132 20.75 2.80 -1.47
N ALA A 133 20.88 2.40 -2.75
CA ALA A 133 20.01 2.88 -3.81
C ALA A 133 18.54 2.48 -3.56
N ARG A 134 18.30 1.24 -3.13
CA ARG A 134 16.96 0.76 -2.73
C ARG A 134 16.37 1.59 -1.59
N GLU A 135 17.11 1.80 -0.50
CA GLU A 135 16.63 2.59 0.65
C GLU A 135 16.32 4.04 0.25
N GLN A 136 17.12 4.64 -0.64
CA GLN A 136 16.81 5.95 -1.23
C GLN A 136 15.52 5.93 -2.05
N GLN A 137 15.29 4.90 -2.87
CA GLN A 137 14.04 4.76 -3.63
C GLN A 137 12.84 4.56 -2.71
N VAL A 138 12.94 3.78 -1.63
CA VAL A 138 11.85 3.62 -0.67
C VAL A 138 11.52 4.95 0.01
N ALA A 139 12.52 5.71 0.44
CA ALA A 139 12.31 7.04 0.99
C ALA A 139 11.60 7.99 -0.01
N LEU A 140 11.96 7.91 -1.29
CA LEU A 140 11.27 8.65 -2.36
C LEU A 140 9.84 8.16 -2.59
N LEU A 141 9.59 6.85 -2.49
CA LEU A 141 8.27 6.24 -2.63
C LEU A 141 7.31 6.75 -1.54
N VAL A 142 7.81 6.96 -0.32
CA VAL A 142 7.02 7.55 0.77
C VAL A 142 6.78 9.05 0.54
N ARG A 143 7.77 9.78 0.03
CA ARG A 143 7.67 11.24 -0.18
C ARG A 143 6.79 11.62 -1.36
N THR A 144 6.81 10.84 -2.44
CA THR A 144 6.13 11.14 -3.71
C THR A 144 4.63 11.37 -3.53
N PRO A 145 3.87 10.50 -2.85
CA PRO A 145 2.45 10.74 -2.60
C PRO A 145 2.18 12.02 -1.81
N ARG A 146 3.06 12.40 -0.88
CA ARG A 146 2.91 13.66 -0.12
C ARG A 146 3.13 14.87 -1.02
N THR A 147 4.20 14.87 -1.82
CA THR A 147 4.54 15.94 -2.77
C THR A 147 3.45 16.18 -3.82
N HIS A 148 2.96 15.11 -4.46
CA HIS A 148 1.96 15.20 -5.53
C HIS A 148 0.52 15.14 -5.03
N GLN A 149 0.34 15.15 -3.70
CA GLN A 149 -0.94 15.06 -3.04
C GLN A 149 -1.78 13.84 -3.46
N LEU A 150 -1.17 12.66 -3.50
CA LEU A 150 -1.79 11.39 -3.84
C LEU A 150 -2.13 10.57 -2.57
N PRO A 151 -3.33 9.99 -2.47
CA PRO A 151 -4.48 10.26 -3.32
C PRO A 151 -5.04 11.68 -3.05
N PRO A 152 -5.84 12.25 -3.98
CA PRO A 152 -6.40 13.59 -3.83
C PRO A 152 -7.26 13.70 -2.56
N ALA A 153 -7.46 14.91 -2.05
CA ALA A 153 -8.11 15.18 -0.76
C ALA A 153 -9.40 14.36 -0.50
N ARG A 154 -10.26 14.23 -1.51
CA ARG A 154 -11.52 13.45 -1.43
C ARG A 154 -11.33 11.97 -1.06
N LEU A 155 -10.20 11.38 -1.45
CA LEU A 155 -9.85 9.97 -1.22
C LEU A 155 -8.84 9.80 -0.08
N ARG A 156 -8.17 10.88 0.35
CA ARG A 156 -7.15 10.82 1.41
C ARG A 156 -7.72 10.41 2.77
N LYS A 157 -8.98 10.73 3.05
CA LYS A 157 -9.68 10.24 4.26
C LYS A 157 -9.83 8.71 4.30
N ASN A 158 -9.73 8.03 3.15
CA ASN A 158 -9.88 6.58 3.04
C ASN A 158 -8.53 5.83 3.05
N CYS A 159 -7.39 6.52 3.18
CA CYS A 159 -6.07 5.90 3.12
C CYS A 159 -5.09 6.58 4.08
N TYR A 160 -4.32 5.79 4.83
CA TYR A 160 -3.23 6.28 5.67
C TYR A 160 -1.93 5.58 5.27
N TYR A 161 -0.86 6.35 5.04
CA TYR A 161 0.47 5.82 4.83
C TYR A 161 1.18 5.75 6.18
N SER A 162 1.64 4.57 6.57
CA SER A 162 2.51 4.39 7.74
C SER A 162 3.93 4.13 7.24
N ASP A 163 4.81 5.10 7.47
CA ASP A 163 6.26 5.00 7.27
C ASP A 163 6.99 4.53 8.55
#